data_AF-A0A8H7WRE5-F1
#
_entry.id   AF-A0A8H7WRE5-F1
#
_cell.length_a   1.000
_cell.length_b   1.000
_cell.length_c   1.000
_cell.angle_alpha   90.00
_cell.angle_beta   90.00
_cell.angle_gamma   90.00
#
_symmetry.space_group_name_H-M   'P 1'
#
loop_
_entity.id
_entity.type
_entity.pdbx_description
1 polymer ?
#
loop_
_entity_poly.entity_id
_entity_poly.type
_entity_poly.pdbx_seq_one_letter_code
_entity_poly.pdbx_strand_id
1 'polypeptide(L)'
;MGGGPEWKKHEMQTYNFAVGGASIPDNYTYQVENLYQPKFSKAKFWHGSNTLFTSWIGINDVSDAWIHHDSSMLLTRLDHYTDLLEQMWDTGAKNFFIVNEPPLDRSPFVQGGDAESIARYAANIKVFNDNLPKHVAAFQDKHPDGNIMLYDVHKFFSKVLDDPKAYGFRDNISEDEDKCMWSGSFHIRTGLDDVIAKDMAKTIADFTFKA
;
A
#
# COMPACT_ATOMS: atom_id res chain seq x y z
N MET A 1 13.70 36.50 -4.28
CA MET A 1 14.25 35.47 -5.17
C MET A 1 14.21 34.15 -4.41
N GLY A 2 13.62 33.12 -4.98
CA GLY A 2 13.44 31.81 -4.34
C GLY A 2 12.23 31.09 -4.91
N GLY A 3 12.18 30.93 -6.23
CA GLY A 3 11.22 30.03 -6.86
C GLY A 3 11.60 28.61 -6.48
N GLY A 4 10.78 27.98 -5.63
CA GLY A 4 10.83 26.53 -5.45
C GLY A 4 10.54 25.83 -6.78
N PRO A 5 10.91 24.54 -6.92
CA PRO A 5 10.71 23.81 -8.16
C PRO A 5 9.23 23.86 -8.56
N GLU A 6 8.97 24.49 -9.70
CA GLU A 6 7.68 24.55 -10.35
C GLU A 6 7.45 23.17 -10.97
N TRP A 7 6.65 22.33 -10.29
CA TRP A 7 6.27 21.03 -10.82
C TRP A 7 5.49 21.22 -12.11
N LYS A 8 6.08 20.86 -13.26
CA LYS A 8 5.33 20.76 -14.51
C LYS A 8 4.21 19.74 -14.30
N LYS A 9 2.96 20.20 -14.27
CA LYS A 9 1.78 19.34 -14.33
C LYS A 9 1.80 18.61 -15.67
N HIS A 10 2.40 17.43 -15.70
CA HIS A 10 2.07 16.43 -16.69
C HIS A 10 0.81 15.72 -16.18
N GLU A 11 -0.25 15.69 -16.98
CA GLU A 11 -1.49 14.98 -16.62
C GLU A 11 -1.21 13.47 -16.58
N MET A 12 -0.90 12.95 -15.39
CA MET A 12 -0.87 11.51 -15.15
C MET A 12 -2.30 11.03 -14.96
N GLN A 13 -2.76 10.14 -15.84
CA GLN A 13 -4.07 9.52 -15.71
C GLN A 13 -4.02 8.41 -14.65
N THR A 14 -4.97 8.42 -13.72
CA THR A 14 -5.07 7.41 -12.66
C THR A 14 -6.38 6.63 -12.83
N TYR A 15 -6.27 5.30 -12.82
CA TYR A 15 -7.41 4.38 -12.82
C TYR A 15 -7.40 3.63 -11.50
N ASN A 16 -8.36 3.96 -10.62
CA ASN A 16 -8.40 3.40 -9.28
C ASN A 16 -9.43 2.27 -9.20
N PHE A 17 -8.95 1.06 -8.87
CA PHE A 17 -9.77 -0.12 -8.63
C PHE A 17 -9.88 -0.47 -7.14
N ALA A 18 -9.26 0.30 -6.25
CA ALA A 18 -9.30 0.06 -4.81
C ALA A 18 -10.71 0.19 -4.26
N VAL A 19 -11.05 -0.71 -3.34
CA VAL A 19 -12.35 -0.76 -2.66
C VAL A 19 -12.09 -0.89 -1.16
N GLY A 20 -12.80 -0.10 -0.35
CA GLY A 20 -12.72 -0.22 1.10
C GLY A 20 -13.09 -1.62 1.57
N GLY A 21 -12.32 -2.18 2.50
CA GLY A 21 -12.51 -3.54 3.01
C GLY A 21 -11.93 -4.66 2.13
N ALA A 22 -11.28 -4.33 1.01
CA ALA A 22 -10.69 -5.34 0.13
C ALA A 22 -9.61 -6.18 0.85
N SER A 23 -9.67 -7.49 0.64
CA SER A 23 -8.69 -8.48 1.11
C SER A 23 -8.20 -9.39 -0.03
N ILE A 24 -7.20 -10.20 0.27
CA ILE A 24 -6.65 -11.26 -0.58
C ILE A 24 -7.18 -12.63 -0.07
N PRO A 25 -7.60 -13.56 -0.94
CA PRO A 25 -7.67 -13.42 -2.40
C PRO A 25 -8.91 -12.64 -2.88
N ASP A 26 -10.04 -12.75 -2.21
CA ASP A 26 -11.38 -12.40 -2.73
C ASP A 26 -11.45 -11.09 -3.54
N ASN A 27 -11.35 -9.95 -2.87
CA ASN A 27 -11.56 -8.66 -3.53
C ASN A 27 -10.43 -8.30 -4.48
N TYR A 28 -9.19 -8.64 -4.14
CA TYR A 28 -8.04 -8.35 -4.99
C TYR A 28 -8.08 -9.17 -6.29
N THR A 29 -8.50 -10.44 -6.23
CA THR A 29 -8.79 -11.28 -7.41
C THR A 29 -9.85 -10.61 -8.28
N TYR A 30 -10.96 -10.15 -7.71
CA TYR A 30 -12.00 -9.45 -8.47
C TYR A 30 -11.48 -8.17 -9.14
N GLN A 31 -10.65 -7.39 -8.45
CA GLN A 31 -10.04 -6.18 -9.02
C GLN A 31 -9.16 -6.52 -10.23
N VAL A 32 -8.36 -7.59 -10.16
CA VAL A 32 -7.49 -8.01 -11.26
C VAL A 32 -8.29 -8.65 -12.40
N GLU A 33 -9.09 -9.67 -12.11
CA GLU A 33 -9.73 -10.52 -13.13
C GLU A 33 -11.01 -9.92 -13.72
N ASN A 34 -11.74 -9.10 -12.96
CA ASN A 34 -13.05 -8.58 -13.38
C ASN A 34 -13.06 -7.07 -13.67
N LEU A 35 -12.19 -6.28 -13.03
CA LEU A 35 -12.13 -4.84 -13.28
C LEU A 35 -11.00 -4.47 -14.25
N TYR A 36 -9.78 -4.92 -13.94
CA TYR A 36 -8.59 -4.62 -14.71
C TYR A 36 -8.54 -5.39 -16.03
N GLN A 37 -8.42 -6.72 -16.01
CA GLN A 37 -8.17 -7.49 -17.24
C GLN A 37 -9.23 -7.26 -18.34
N PRO A 38 -10.55 -7.34 -18.08
CA PRO A 38 -11.53 -7.27 -19.17
C PRO A 38 -11.49 -5.95 -19.93
N LYS A 39 -11.15 -4.85 -19.26
CA LYS A 39 -11.11 -3.50 -19.83
C LYS A 39 -9.72 -3.12 -20.33
N PHE A 40 -8.67 -3.53 -19.63
CA PHE A 40 -7.33 -2.97 -19.81
C PHE A 40 -6.31 -3.98 -20.37
N SER A 41 -6.58 -5.30 -20.36
CA SER A 41 -5.68 -6.27 -21.00
C SER A 41 -6.06 -6.58 -22.45
N LYS A 42 -7.36 -6.55 -22.80
CA LYS A 42 -7.86 -6.87 -24.15
C LYS A 42 -7.91 -5.66 -25.09
N ALA A 43 -8.30 -4.49 -24.58
CA ALA A 43 -8.37 -3.22 -25.31
C ALA A 43 -7.34 -2.22 -24.75
N LYS A 44 -6.08 -2.66 -24.70
CA LYS A 44 -4.98 -1.96 -24.05
C LYS A 44 -4.64 -0.63 -24.75
N PHE A 45 -4.85 0.49 -24.05
CA PHE A 45 -4.41 1.83 -24.48
C PHE A 45 -3.12 2.28 -23.76
N TRP A 46 -2.65 1.51 -22.80
CA TRP A 46 -1.47 1.78 -21.96
C TRP A 46 -0.29 0.92 -22.41
N HIS A 47 0.95 1.31 -22.07
CA HIS A 47 2.14 0.53 -22.40
C HIS A 47 2.90 0.15 -21.14
N GLY A 48 3.49 -1.07 -21.15
CA GLY A 48 4.32 -1.52 -20.04
C GLY A 48 5.43 -0.53 -19.73
N SER A 49 6.02 0.11 -20.74
CA SER A 49 7.12 1.07 -20.61
C SER A 49 6.74 2.45 -20.05
N ASN A 50 5.45 2.76 -19.84
CA ASN A 50 5.03 4.08 -19.35
C ASN A 50 3.88 4.04 -18.33
N THR A 51 3.54 2.85 -17.82
CA THR A 51 2.43 2.66 -16.89
C THR A 51 2.93 2.04 -15.60
N LEU A 52 2.57 2.66 -14.46
CA LEU A 52 2.88 2.15 -13.13
C LEU A 52 1.66 1.43 -12.55
N PHE A 53 1.86 0.19 -12.12
CA PHE A 53 0.86 -0.62 -11.44
C PHE A 53 1.08 -0.52 -9.93
N THR A 54 0.21 0.20 -9.24
CA THR A 54 0.33 0.44 -7.81
C THR A 54 -0.60 -0.45 -7.02
N SER A 55 -0.10 -1.08 -5.95
CA SER A 55 -0.89 -1.93 -5.07
C SER A 55 -0.54 -1.64 -3.61
N TRP A 56 -1.57 -1.27 -2.84
CA TRP A 56 -1.55 -1.14 -1.39
C TRP A 56 -2.76 -1.90 -0.83
N ILE A 57 -2.51 -3.13 -0.39
CA ILE A 57 -3.52 -4.12 0.00
C ILE A 57 -2.90 -5.05 1.05
N GLY A 58 -3.69 -5.51 2.02
CA GLY A 58 -3.22 -6.40 3.08
C GLY A 58 -3.76 -6.05 4.47
N ILE A 59 -4.18 -4.81 4.73
CA ILE A 59 -4.63 -4.45 6.09
C ILE A 59 -5.89 -5.19 6.57
N ASN A 60 -6.82 -5.49 5.65
CA ASN A 60 -7.99 -6.29 5.98
C ASN A 60 -7.58 -7.75 6.23
N ASP A 61 -6.52 -8.22 5.59
CA ASP A 61 -5.94 -9.55 5.82
C ASP A 61 -5.29 -9.65 7.19
N VAL A 62 -4.52 -8.63 7.59
CA VAL A 62 -3.97 -8.48 8.94
C VAL A 62 -5.09 -8.48 9.99
N SER A 63 -6.17 -7.73 9.71
CA SER A 63 -7.34 -7.65 10.59
C SER A 63 -8.06 -9.00 10.69
N ASP A 64 -8.18 -9.73 9.58
CA ASP A 64 -8.82 -11.04 9.57
C ASP A 64 -7.99 -12.10 10.32
N ALA A 65 -6.68 -12.11 10.12
CA ALA A 65 -5.74 -12.93 10.90
C ALA A 65 -5.78 -12.59 12.40
N TRP A 66 -6.03 -11.33 12.74
CA TRP A 66 -6.14 -10.88 14.13
C TRP A 66 -7.44 -11.34 14.80
N ILE A 67 -8.56 -11.26 14.07
CA ILE A 67 -9.89 -11.74 14.50
C ILE A 67 -9.89 -13.26 14.65
N HIS A 68 -9.26 -13.99 13.74
CA HIS A 68 -9.22 -15.45 13.74
C HIS A 68 -8.08 -16.05 14.55
N HIS A 69 -7.19 -15.22 15.13
CA HIS A 69 -6.00 -15.66 15.86
C HIS A 69 -5.10 -16.61 15.04
N ASP A 70 -5.00 -16.35 13.74
CA ASP A 70 -4.24 -17.18 12.80
C ASP A 70 -3.40 -16.31 11.88
N SER A 71 -2.14 -16.06 12.27
CA SER A 71 -1.19 -15.32 11.42
C SER A 71 -0.73 -16.13 10.20
N SER A 72 -0.91 -17.46 10.20
CA SER A 72 -0.38 -18.32 9.14
C SER A 72 -1.11 -18.13 7.82
N MET A 73 -2.40 -17.75 7.87
CA MET A 73 -3.18 -17.43 6.67
C MET A 73 -2.59 -16.30 5.84
N LEU A 74 -1.83 -15.39 6.46
CA LEU A 74 -1.19 -14.28 5.76
C LEU A 74 -0.15 -14.77 4.73
N LEU A 75 0.49 -15.91 4.98
CA LEU A 75 1.47 -16.48 4.06
C LEU A 75 0.79 -16.97 2.77
N THR A 76 -0.29 -17.74 2.89
CA THR A 76 -1.07 -18.20 1.74
C THR A 76 -1.69 -17.04 0.97
N ARG A 77 -2.07 -15.95 1.65
CA ARG A 77 -2.55 -14.73 0.99
C ARG A 77 -1.45 -14.02 0.22
N LEU A 78 -0.23 -13.96 0.76
CA LEU A 78 0.91 -13.39 0.02
C LEU A 78 1.27 -14.24 -1.22
N ASP A 79 1.16 -15.57 -1.14
CA ASP A 79 1.31 -16.44 -2.32
C ASP A 79 0.27 -16.06 -3.41
N HIS A 80 -1.02 -15.99 -3.03
CA HIS A 80 -2.09 -15.56 -3.94
C HIS A 80 -1.90 -14.14 -4.48
N TYR A 81 -1.39 -13.23 -3.66
CA TYR A 81 -1.08 -11.88 -4.07
C TYR A 81 -0.06 -11.89 -5.21
N THR A 82 1.03 -12.66 -5.07
CA THR A 82 2.02 -12.80 -6.15
C THR A 82 1.46 -13.49 -7.39
N ASP A 83 0.60 -14.49 -7.27
CA ASP A 83 -0.08 -15.11 -8.42
C ASP A 83 -0.89 -14.07 -9.21
N LEU A 84 -1.55 -13.13 -8.53
CA LEU A 84 -2.29 -12.05 -9.18
C LEU A 84 -1.36 -11.01 -9.81
N LEU A 85 -0.17 -10.78 -9.25
CA LEU A 85 0.86 -9.97 -9.91
C LEU A 85 1.36 -10.64 -11.20
N GLU A 86 1.52 -11.96 -11.21
CA GLU A 86 1.85 -12.75 -12.41
C GLU A 86 0.77 -12.60 -13.49
N GLN A 87 -0.50 -12.69 -13.10
CA GLN A 87 -1.58 -12.47 -14.05
C GLN A 87 -1.53 -11.06 -14.68
N MET A 88 -1.21 -10.02 -13.89
CA MET A 88 -1.02 -8.68 -14.43
C MET A 88 0.22 -8.60 -15.33
N TRP A 89 1.32 -9.25 -14.96
CA TRP A 89 2.52 -9.35 -15.77
C TRP A 89 2.26 -9.94 -17.15
N ASP A 90 1.47 -11.01 -17.24
CA ASP A 90 1.11 -11.70 -18.49
C ASP A 90 0.31 -10.81 -19.46
N THR A 91 -0.28 -9.72 -18.96
CA THR A 91 -0.93 -8.69 -19.79
C THR A 91 0.02 -7.59 -20.29
N GLY A 92 1.31 -7.73 -19.97
CA GLY A 92 2.39 -6.82 -20.32
C GLY A 92 2.58 -5.66 -19.34
N ALA A 93 2.15 -5.81 -18.08
CA ALA A 93 2.54 -4.91 -17.00
C ALA A 93 4.02 -5.14 -16.68
N LYS A 94 4.80 -4.07 -16.53
CA LYS A 94 6.27 -4.17 -16.33
C LYS A 94 6.79 -3.39 -15.13
N ASN A 95 5.99 -2.47 -14.60
CA ASN A 95 6.40 -1.56 -13.54
C ASN A 95 5.41 -1.63 -12.39
N PHE A 96 5.87 -2.03 -11.22
CA PHE A 96 5.02 -2.24 -10.05
C PHE A 96 5.52 -1.41 -8.88
N PHE A 97 4.59 -0.73 -8.20
CA PHE A 97 4.82 -0.04 -6.93
C PHE A 97 3.98 -0.70 -5.85
N ILE A 98 4.63 -1.48 -5.01
CA ILE A 98 4.01 -2.30 -3.98
C ILE A 98 4.24 -1.62 -2.64
N VAL A 99 3.21 -1.52 -1.81
CA VAL A 99 3.26 -0.86 -0.51
C VAL A 99 3.06 -1.88 0.60
N ASN A 100 3.91 -1.85 1.64
CA ASN A 100 3.73 -2.71 2.82
C ASN A 100 2.66 -2.16 3.78
N GLU A 101 2.44 -2.82 4.92
CA GLU A 101 1.37 -2.43 5.84
C GLU A 101 1.80 -1.33 6.83
N PRO A 102 1.02 -0.25 7.00
CA PRO A 102 1.28 0.77 8.00
C PRO A 102 1.18 0.21 9.44
N PRO A 103 1.75 0.90 10.45
CA PRO A 103 1.74 0.48 11.85
C PRO A 103 0.37 0.75 12.50
N LEU A 104 -0.71 0.16 11.98
CA LEU A 104 -2.07 0.40 12.46
C LEU A 104 -2.38 -0.30 13.79
N ASP A 105 -1.44 -1.07 14.35
CA ASP A 105 -1.43 -1.41 15.77
C ASP A 105 -1.43 -0.15 16.65
N ARG A 106 -0.95 0.98 16.13
CA ARG A 106 -0.94 2.29 16.78
C ARG A 106 -2.19 3.14 16.49
N SER A 107 -3.16 2.61 15.75
CA SER A 107 -4.43 3.33 15.52
C SER A 107 -5.25 3.44 16.81
N PRO A 108 -6.03 4.51 17.00
CA PRO A 108 -6.91 4.63 18.17
C PRO A 108 -7.83 3.42 18.37
N PHE A 109 -8.30 2.81 17.28
CA PHE A 109 -9.15 1.62 17.30
C PHE A 109 -8.44 0.43 17.96
N VAL A 110 -7.23 0.11 17.51
CA VAL A 110 -6.46 -1.02 18.07
C VAL A 110 -6.00 -0.70 19.49
N GLN A 111 -5.58 0.54 19.76
CA GLN A 111 -5.19 1.00 21.10
C GLN A 111 -6.33 1.00 22.12
N GLY A 112 -7.60 0.96 21.66
CA GLY A 112 -8.76 0.75 22.53
C GLY A 112 -8.92 -0.68 23.06
N GLY A 113 -8.13 -1.64 22.56
CA GLY A 113 -8.13 -3.04 23.02
C GLY A 113 -7.24 -3.30 24.24
N ASP A 114 -7.21 -4.55 24.70
CA ASP A 114 -6.26 -4.99 25.72
C ASP A 114 -4.84 -5.20 25.16
N ALA A 115 -3.85 -5.32 26.06
CA ALA A 115 -2.45 -5.45 25.68
C ALA A 115 -2.16 -6.69 24.83
N GLU A 116 -2.88 -7.79 25.03
CA GLU A 116 -2.72 -9.01 24.24
C GLU A 116 -3.23 -8.79 22.81
N SER A 117 -4.38 -8.14 22.68
CA SER A 117 -5.02 -7.81 21.41
C SER A 117 -4.16 -6.86 20.58
N ILE A 118 -3.60 -5.81 21.21
CA ILE A 118 -2.65 -4.88 20.58
C ILE A 118 -1.41 -5.63 20.10
N ALA A 119 -0.80 -6.44 20.97
CA ALA A 119 0.39 -7.20 20.63
C ALA A 119 0.16 -8.20 19.48
N ARG A 120 -1.02 -8.82 19.42
CA ARG A 120 -1.41 -9.73 18.34
C ARG A 120 -1.57 -8.99 17.01
N TYR A 121 -2.20 -7.81 17.00
CA TYR A 121 -2.32 -7.01 15.78
C TYR A 121 -0.94 -6.59 15.25
N ALA A 122 -0.06 -6.11 16.14
CA ALA A 122 1.32 -5.76 15.81
C ALA A 122 2.11 -6.97 15.27
N ALA A 123 1.92 -8.15 15.86
CA ALA A 123 2.55 -9.39 15.38
C ALA A 123 2.07 -9.76 13.97
N ASN A 124 0.78 -9.59 13.65
CA ASN A 124 0.24 -9.86 12.31
C ASN A 124 0.77 -8.88 11.27
N ILE A 125 0.84 -7.58 11.58
CA ILE A 125 1.52 -6.58 10.72
C ILE A 125 2.95 -7.02 10.45
N LYS A 126 3.67 -7.44 11.48
CA LYS A 126 5.06 -7.90 11.36
C LYS A 126 5.17 -9.13 10.47
N VAL A 127 4.28 -10.11 10.61
CA VAL A 127 4.27 -11.30 9.74
C VAL A 127 4.08 -10.90 8.28
N PHE A 128 3.14 -10.00 7.98
CA PHE A 128 2.93 -9.53 6.61
C PHE A 128 4.18 -8.78 6.08
N ASN A 129 4.68 -7.80 6.84
CA ASN A 129 5.79 -6.94 6.43
C ASN A 129 7.15 -7.65 6.37
N ASP A 130 7.36 -8.73 7.12
CA ASP A 130 8.58 -9.56 7.02
C ASP A 130 8.56 -10.47 5.78
N ASN A 131 7.38 -10.82 5.27
CA ASN A 131 7.24 -11.79 4.19
C ASN A 131 6.96 -11.14 2.83
N LEU A 132 6.25 -10.01 2.76
CA LEU A 132 6.04 -9.27 1.52
C LEU A 132 7.35 -8.97 0.75
N PRO A 133 8.45 -8.49 1.38
CA PRO A 133 9.71 -8.26 0.67
C PRO A 133 10.29 -9.51 0.00
N LYS A 134 10.10 -10.69 0.60
CA LYS A 134 10.56 -11.96 0.02
C LYS A 134 9.78 -12.32 -1.24
N HIS A 135 8.47 -12.12 -1.20
CA HIS A 135 7.58 -12.33 -2.34
C HIS A 135 7.89 -11.34 -3.48
N VAL A 136 8.10 -10.07 -3.14
CA VAL A 136 8.49 -9.03 -4.10
C VAL A 136 9.85 -9.33 -4.73
N ALA A 137 10.84 -9.77 -3.94
CA ALA A 137 12.15 -10.16 -4.45
C ALA A 137 12.05 -11.37 -5.41
N ALA A 138 11.30 -12.41 -5.03
CA ALA A 138 11.08 -13.57 -5.89
C ALA A 138 10.37 -13.19 -7.21
N PHE A 139 9.39 -12.28 -7.16
CA PHE A 139 8.71 -11.76 -8.34
C PHE A 139 9.69 -10.98 -9.25
N GLN A 140 10.53 -10.13 -8.67
CA GLN A 140 11.57 -9.40 -9.43
C GLN A 140 12.62 -10.34 -10.05
N ASP A 141 13.02 -11.40 -9.36
CA ASP A 141 13.99 -12.40 -9.86
C ASP A 141 13.43 -13.18 -11.05
N LYS A 142 12.12 -13.49 -11.04
CA LYS A 142 11.43 -14.15 -12.15
C LYS A 142 11.25 -13.23 -13.37
N HIS A 143 11.21 -11.92 -13.15
CA HIS A 143 10.90 -10.90 -14.15
C HIS A 143 11.99 -9.81 -14.24
N PRO A 144 13.22 -10.16 -14.66
CA PRO A 144 14.37 -9.25 -14.64
C PRO A 144 14.24 -8.06 -15.60
N ASP A 145 13.37 -8.16 -16.61
CA ASP A 145 13.02 -7.10 -17.54
C ASP A 145 12.00 -6.10 -16.97
N GLY A 146 11.42 -6.38 -15.80
CA GLY A 146 10.52 -5.49 -15.07
C GLY A 146 11.25 -4.58 -14.08
N ASN A 147 10.50 -3.64 -13.51
CA ASN A 147 10.93 -2.83 -12.37
C ASN A 147 9.90 -2.95 -11.24
N ILE A 148 10.26 -3.62 -10.16
CA ILE A 148 9.38 -3.89 -9.02
C ILE A 148 9.92 -3.14 -7.81
N MET A 149 9.17 -2.16 -7.33
CA MET A 149 9.55 -1.33 -6.19
C MET A 149 8.67 -1.65 -4.99
N LEU A 150 9.30 -1.88 -3.84
CA LEU A 150 8.62 -1.94 -2.55
C LEU A 150 8.81 -0.62 -1.80
N TYR A 151 7.70 0.01 -1.43
CA TYR A 151 7.67 1.19 -0.57
C TYR A 151 7.31 0.80 0.86
N ASP A 152 8.16 1.23 1.78
CA ASP A 152 8.03 0.98 3.22
C ASP A 152 7.21 2.08 3.89
N VAL A 153 5.88 2.03 3.70
CA VAL A 153 4.97 2.95 4.38
C VAL A 153 5.01 2.73 5.89
N HIS A 154 5.29 1.51 6.37
CA HIS A 154 5.42 1.22 7.80
C HIS A 154 6.43 2.14 8.48
N LYS A 155 7.62 2.27 7.88
CA LYS A 155 8.70 3.13 8.38
C LYS A 155 8.35 4.61 8.30
N PHE A 156 7.79 5.08 7.18
CA PHE A 156 7.46 6.50 7.05
C PHE A 156 6.32 6.90 7.97
N PHE A 157 5.24 6.12 8.01
CA PHE A 157 4.10 6.34 8.89
C PHE A 157 4.54 6.33 10.36
N SER A 158 5.40 5.39 10.77
CA SER A 158 5.96 5.36 12.14
C SER A 158 6.67 6.68 12.49
N LYS A 159 7.49 7.24 11.59
CA LYS A 159 8.13 8.54 11.82
C LYS A 159 7.12 9.67 12.04
N VAL A 160 6.01 9.67 11.28
CA VAL A 160 4.95 10.68 11.45
C VAL A 160 4.26 10.50 12.80
N LEU A 161 3.97 9.26 13.21
CA LEU A 161 3.35 8.98 14.50
C LEU A 161 4.28 9.29 15.70
N ASP A 162 5.59 9.19 15.51
CA ASP A 162 6.59 9.48 16.55
C ASP A 162 6.78 10.99 16.78
N ASP A 163 6.62 11.81 15.74
CA ASP A 163 6.64 13.28 15.85
C ASP A 163 5.55 13.94 14.99
N PRO A 164 4.25 13.84 15.38
CA PRO A 164 3.15 14.37 14.56
C PRO A 164 3.28 15.88 14.28
N LYS A 165 3.85 16.63 15.23
CA LYS A 165 3.98 18.09 15.15
C LYS A 165 4.96 18.52 14.06
N ALA A 166 6.06 17.78 13.86
CA ALA A 166 6.98 18.04 12.75
C ALA A 166 6.32 17.94 11.37
N TYR A 167 5.22 17.19 11.27
CA TYR A 167 4.44 17.02 10.04
C TYR A 167 3.15 17.85 10.01
N GLY A 168 2.96 18.76 10.98
CA GLY A 168 1.81 19.67 11.03
C GLY A 168 0.55 19.11 11.69
N PHE A 169 0.64 17.93 12.31
CA PHE A 169 -0.46 17.33 13.06
C PHE A 169 -0.40 17.70 14.55
N ARG A 170 -1.55 17.66 15.20
CA ARG A 170 -1.69 17.99 16.62
C ARG A 170 -1.02 16.94 17.51
N ASP A 171 -1.41 15.69 17.30
CA ASP A 171 -0.97 14.49 18.00
C ASP A 171 -1.35 13.24 17.18
N ASN A 172 -1.03 12.05 17.69
CA ASN A 172 -1.26 10.76 17.05
C ASN A 172 -2.48 9.99 17.61
N ILE A 173 -3.36 10.65 18.37
CA ILE A 173 -4.51 9.98 19.03
C ILE A 173 -5.84 10.66 18.72
N SER A 174 -5.86 11.96 18.44
CA SER A 174 -7.08 12.72 18.23
C SER A 174 -7.72 12.38 16.88
N GLU A 175 -9.04 12.32 16.86
CA GLU A 175 -9.87 11.91 15.71
C GLU A 175 -10.76 13.07 15.23
N ASP A 176 -11.09 13.10 13.94
CA ASP A 176 -12.17 13.90 13.33
C ASP A 176 -12.15 15.44 13.52
N GLU A 177 -11.05 16.00 14.04
CA GLU A 177 -10.84 17.44 14.15
C GLU A 177 -9.77 17.96 13.16
N ASP A 178 -9.67 19.28 13.01
CA ASP A 178 -8.62 19.91 12.22
C ASP A 178 -7.23 19.55 12.76
N LYS A 179 -6.30 19.25 11.84
CA LYS A 179 -4.92 18.80 12.13
C LYS A 179 -4.83 17.45 12.87
N CYS A 180 -5.92 16.69 12.94
CA CYS A 180 -5.87 15.28 13.34
C CYS A 180 -5.33 14.39 12.22
N MET A 181 -4.64 13.33 12.63
CA MET A 181 -4.15 12.28 11.72
C MET A 181 -5.27 11.31 11.33
N TRP A 182 -6.25 11.10 12.20
CA TRP A 182 -7.25 10.03 12.08
C TRP A 182 -8.64 10.55 11.68
N SER A 183 -9.27 9.84 10.75
CA SER A 183 -10.69 9.95 10.40
C SER A 183 -11.41 8.77 11.06
N GLY A 184 -12.16 9.06 12.12
CA GLY A 184 -12.54 8.07 13.13
C GLY A 184 -11.31 7.40 13.74
N SER A 185 -11.47 6.16 14.20
CA SER A 185 -10.44 5.48 15.00
C SER A 185 -9.48 4.59 14.21
N PHE A 186 -9.66 4.42 12.90
CA PHE A 186 -8.84 3.49 12.09
C PHE A 186 -8.32 4.09 10.78
N HIS A 187 -9.12 4.90 10.09
CA HIS A 187 -8.71 5.50 8.82
C HIS A 187 -7.92 6.78 9.07
N ILE A 188 -7.07 7.15 8.13
CA ILE A 188 -6.33 8.42 8.18
C ILE A 188 -7.13 9.55 7.52
N ARG A 189 -6.90 10.80 7.94
CA ARG A 189 -7.44 11.98 7.26
C ARG A 189 -6.60 12.32 6.03
N THR A 190 -7.21 13.09 5.13
CA THR A 190 -6.58 13.62 3.91
C THR A 190 -5.26 14.36 4.16
N GLY A 191 -5.09 14.99 5.32
CA GLY A 191 -3.82 15.63 5.68
C GLY A 191 -2.66 14.63 5.80
N LEU A 192 -2.91 13.44 6.34
CA LEU A 192 -1.92 12.37 6.41
C LEU A 192 -1.76 11.62 5.09
N ASP A 193 -2.85 11.44 4.32
CA ASP A 193 -2.76 10.95 2.93
C ASP A 193 -1.80 11.82 2.11
N ASP A 194 -1.93 13.15 2.18
CA ASP A 194 -1.06 14.08 1.47
C ASP A 194 0.42 13.97 1.88
N VAL A 195 0.70 13.74 3.16
CA VAL A 195 2.06 13.59 3.69
C VAL A 195 2.69 12.28 3.21
N ILE A 196 1.93 11.18 3.24
CA ILE A 196 2.36 9.87 2.74
C ILE A 196 2.53 9.92 1.21
N ALA A 197 1.58 10.49 0.47
CA ALA A 197 1.65 10.61 -0.98
C ALA A 197 2.86 11.45 -1.44
N LYS A 198 3.20 12.53 -0.73
CA LYS A 198 4.42 13.32 -1.01
C LYS A 198 5.70 12.52 -0.78
N ASP A 199 5.72 11.59 0.17
CA ASP A 199 6.88 10.74 0.38
C ASP A 199 6.97 9.62 -0.65
N MET A 200 5.85 8.95 -0.95
CA MET A 200 5.72 8.00 -2.05
C MET A 200 6.17 8.61 -3.38
N ALA A 201 5.77 9.86 -3.67
CA ALA A 201 6.16 10.56 -4.90
C ALA A 201 7.67 10.75 -5.04
N LYS A 202 8.42 10.90 -3.93
CA LYS A 202 9.89 10.93 -3.98
C LYS A 202 10.45 9.58 -4.40
N THR A 203 9.93 8.49 -3.83
CA THR A 203 10.34 7.13 -4.20
C THR A 203 9.99 6.81 -5.65
N ILE A 204 8.81 7.24 -6.11
CA ILE A 204 8.39 7.09 -7.52
C ILE A 204 9.25 7.95 -8.46
N ALA A 205 9.75 9.11 -8.02
CA ALA A 205 10.64 9.92 -8.84
C ALA A 205 11.99 9.22 -9.15
N ASP A 206 12.43 8.30 -8.29
CA ASP A 206 13.59 7.43 -8.52
C ASP A 206 13.25 6.21 -9.40
N PHE A 207 11.97 6.00 -9.70
CA PHE A 207 11.49 4.88 -10.49
C PHE A 207 11.86 5.07 -11.96
N THR A 208 12.79 4.25 -12.44
CA THR A 208 13.19 4.25 -13.86
C THR A 208 12.30 3.29 -14.64
N PHE A 209 11.48 3.83 -15.53
CA PHE A 209 10.72 3.02 -16.47
C PHE A 209 11.69 2.33 -17.44
N LYS A 210 11.65 1.00 -17.49
CA LYS A 210 12.39 0.23 -18.50
C LYS A 210 11.65 0.34 -19.84
N ALA A 211 12.40 0.66 -20.90
CA ALA A 211 11.90 0.83 -22.26
C ALA A 211 11.47 -0.50 -22.88
#